data_AF-A0AAD5CMD0-F1
#
_entry.id   AF-A0AAD5CMD0-F1
#
_cell.length_a   1.000
_cell.length_b   1.000
_cell.length_c   1.000
_cell.angle_alpha   90.00
_cell.angle_beta   90.00
_cell.angle_gamma   90.00
#
_symmetry.space_group_name_H-M   'P 1'
#
loop_
_entity.id
_entity.type
_entity.pdbx_description
1 polymer ?
#
loop_
_entity_poly.entity_id
_entity_poly.type
_entity_poly.pdbx_seq_one_letter_code
_entity_poly.pdbx_strand_id
1 'polypeptide(L)'
;MANSSSLALLPPPSSSHLNTQFALRSSLFSSPLHININNNNNGFSFRPIKPRSPVPVLSLQQRPSKATVVTGQSWNASVLNSKTPVLVEFYASWCGPCQMVHRVIDEIAAEYAGKVKCYVLNADKDPRITEEYDIKAVPIVVLFKNGEKCESVVGTMPKEFYVAAIERVLSSSSS
;
A
#
# COMPACT_ATOMS: atom_id res chain seq x y z
N MET A 1 -9.59 31.17 -54.40
CA MET A 1 -9.77 31.46 -52.97
C MET A 1 -8.58 30.88 -52.26
N ALA A 2 -7.84 31.73 -51.56
CA ALA A 2 -6.50 31.48 -51.03
C ALA A 2 -6.58 31.24 -49.53
N ASN A 3 -6.10 30.10 -49.04
CA ASN A 3 -5.81 29.92 -47.62
C ASN A 3 -4.69 28.87 -47.45
N SER A 4 -3.44 29.33 -47.61
CA SER A 4 -2.25 28.71 -47.05
C SER A 4 -2.19 28.92 -45.53
N SER A 5 -1.23 28.22 -44.90
CA SER A 5 -0.62 28.47 -43.58
C SER A 5 -1.27 27.67 -42.44
N SER A 6 -0.57 26.92 -41.58
CA SER A 6 0.83 26.93 -41.16
C SER A 6 1.22 25.58 -40.55
N LEU A 7 2.38 25.06 -40.94
CA LEU A 7 3.18 24.12 -40.15
C LEU A 7 4.59 24.74 -40.08
N ALA A 8 4.99 25.21 -38.91
CA ALA A 8 6.36 25.62 -38.65
C ALA A 8 6.72 25.23 -37.22
N LEU A 9 7.60 24.24 -37.12
CA LEU A 9 8.27 23.82 -35.89
C LEU A 9 9.06 25.00 -35.30
N LEU A 10 8.91 25.21 -33.99
CA LEU A 10 9.79 26.07 -33.23
C LEU A 10 10.99 25.26 -32.72
N PRO A 11 12.24 25.75 -32.90
CA PRO A 11 13.43 25.14 -32.32
C PRO A 11 13.56 25.42 -30.81
N PRO A 12 14.29 24.58 -30.06
CA PRO A 12 14.50 24.77 -28.62
C PRO A 12 15.46 25.94 -28.34
N PRO A 13 15.29 26.69 -27.24
CA PRO A 13 16.23 27.73 -26.85
C PRO A 13 17.53 27.11 -26.31
N SER A 14 18.64 27.54 -26.91
CA SER A 14 20.01 27.22 -26.52
C SER A 14 20.49 28.12 -25.39
N SER A 15 21.27 27.51 -24.50
CA SER A 15 21.95 28.05 -23.32
C SER A 15 22.88 29.24 -23.57
N SER A 16 22.88 30.22 -22.66
CA SER A 16 24.10 30.97 -22.31
C SER A 16 23.99 31.72 -20.98
N HIS A 17 24.98 31.47 -20.12
CA HIS A 17 25.67 32.38 -19.21
C HIS A 17 24.87 33.34 -18.31
N LEU A 18 25.07 33.25 -16.99
CA LEU A 18 25.91 34.20 -16.25
C LEU A 18 26.01 33.86 -14.77
N ASN A 19 27.26 33.94 -14.30
CA ASN A 19 27.70 33.87 -12.91
C ASN A 19 26.92 34.82 -12.01
N THR A 20 26.59 34.39 -10.79
CA THR A 20 26.59 35.29 -9.64
C THR A 20 27.16 34.58 -8.43
N GLN A 21 28.32 35.09 -8.03
CA GLN A 21 29.06 34.77 -6.82
C GLN A 21 28.17 34.94 -5.59
N PHE A 22 27.99 33.88 -4.80
CA PHE A 22 27.50 34.00 -3.43
C PHE A 22 28.64 34.57 -2.56
N ALA A 23 28.79 35.88 -2.62
CA ALA A 23 29.63 36.63 -1.70
C ALA A 23 28.90 36.82 -0.36
N LEU A 24 29.48 36.22 0.68
CA LEU A 24 29.66 36.76 2.03
C LEU A 24 28.74 37.93 2.44
N ARG A 25 27.86 37.70 3.42
CA ARG A 25 27.63 38.68 4.49
C ARG A 25 27.30 37.99 5.81
N SER A 26 28.36 37.91 6.60
CA SER A 26 28.40 37.81 8.05
C SER A 26 27.49 38.84 8.74
N SER A 27 27.10 38.49 9.98
CA SER A 27 26.55 39.37 11.04
C SER A 27 25.20 40.02 10.71
N LEU A 28 24.12 39.77 11.45
CA LEU A 28 23.95 40.07 12.88
C LEU A 28 22.88 39.15 13.48
N PHE A 29 23.27 38.09 14.18
CA PHE A 29 22.42 37.42 15.16
C PHE A 29 22.77 38.02 16.51
N SER A 30 21.98 38.97 16.99
CA SER A 30 22.09 39.45 18.37
C SER A 30 20.72 39.84 18.89
N SER A 31 20.03 38.86 19.48
CA SER A 31 18.97 39.07 20.47
C SER A 31 19.14 37.99 21.52
N PRO A 32 19.58 38.32 22.74
CA PRO A 32 19.61 37.35 23.83
C PRO A 32 18.20 37.17 24.35
N LEU A 33 17.58 36.03 24.05
CA LEU A 33 16.42 35.55 24.81
C LEU A 33 16.93 35.16 26.21
N HIS A 34 16.69 36.05 27.18
CA HIS A 34 16.81 35.72 28.59
C HIS A 34 15.72 34.68 28.92
N ILE A 35 16.12 33.41 29.06
CA ILE A 35 15.26 32.36 29.61
C ILE A 35 15.40 32.44 31.13
N ASN A 36 14.34 32.92 31.79
CA ASN A 36 14.22 32.88 33.25
C ASN A 36 13.79 31.47 33.69
N ILE A 37 14.74 30.66 34.18
CA ILE A 37 14.45 29.35 34.76
C ILE A 37 13.94 29.58 36.20
N ASN A 38 12.61 29.56 36.35
CA ASN A 38 11.98 29.43 37.66
C ASN A 38 12.24 28.01 38.20
N ASN A 39 13.11 27.91 39.19
CA ASN A 39 13.42 26.68 39.90
C ASN A 39 12.28 26.31 40.85
N ASN A 40 11.26 25.62 40.33
CA ASN A 40 10.25 25.00 41.16
C ASN A 40 10.70 23.59 41.54
N ASN A 41 11.09 23.44 42.80
CA ASN A 41 11.56 22.20 43.41
C ASN A 41 10.42 21.19 43.57
N ASN A 42 9.95 20.60 42.47
CA ASN A 42 9.19 19.37 42.53
C ASN A 42 10.19 18.21 42.48
N GLY A 43 10.44 17.63 43.65
CA GLY A 43 11.33 16.48 43.82
C GLY A 43 10.92 15.31 42.92
N PHE A 44 11.56 15.20 41.77
CA PHE A 44 11.55 13.98 40.98
C PHE A 44 12.41 12.94 41.70
N SER A 45 11.75 12.12 42.52
CA SER A 45 12.35 10.89 43.04
C SER A 45 12.66 9.97 41.86
N PHE A 46 13.90 10.00 41.37
CA PHE A 46 14.44 8.99 40.47
C PHE A 46 14.46 7.64 41.20
N ARG A 47 13.37 6.87 41.07
CA ARG A 47 13.40 5.46 41.46
C ARG A 47 14.27 4.73 40.44
N PRO A 48 15.24 3.90 40.87
CA PRO A 48 15.96 3.04 39.95
C PRO A 48 14.95 2.22 39.14
N ILE A 49 14.97 2.38 37.81
CA ILE A 49 14.21 1.50 36.92
C ILE A 49 14.82 0.12 37.11
N LYS A 50 14.11 -0.77 37.81
CA LYS A 50 14.52 -2.18 37.87
C LYS A 50 14.64 -2.67 36.43
N PRO A 51 15.75 -3.30 36.02
CA PRO A 51 15.85 -3.89 34.69
C PRO A 51 14.68 -4.85 34.53
N ARG A 52 13.79 -4.53 33.59
CA ARG A 52 12.67 -5.41 33.25
C ARG A 52 13.30 -6.72 32.84
N SER A 53 12.91 -7.82 33.49
CA SER A 53 13.27 -9.17 33.06
C SER A 53 13.03 -9.28 31.55
N PRO A 54 13.91 -9.94 30.78
CA PRO A 54 13.67 -10.17 29.37
C PRO A 54 12.30 -10.84 29.23
N VAL A 55 11.30 -10.09 28.77
CA VAL A 55 10.09 -10.72 28.24
C VAL A 55 10.60 -11.52 27.06
N PRO A 56 10.29 -12.83 26.95
CA PRO A 56 10.47 -13.50 25.69
C PRO A 56 9.67 -12.67 24.69
N VAL A 57 10.37 -11.98 23.78
CA VAL A 57 9.76 -11.44 22.58
C VAL A 57 9.31 -12.70 21.87
N LEU A 58 8.09 -13.16 22.19
CA LEU A 58 7.43 -14.23 21.48
C LEU A 58 7.43 -13.75 20.06
N SER A 59 8.35 -14.29 19.29
CA SER A 59 8.73 -13.70 18.05
C SER A 59 7.48 -13.63 17.19
N LEU A 60 7.09 -12.42 16.78
CA LEU A 60 6.10 -12.22 15.72
C LEU A 60 6.64 -12.73 14.36
N GLN A 61 7.58 -13.69 14.38
CA GLN A 61 8.09 -14.39 13.22
C GLN A 61 6.98 -15.32 12.72
N GLN A 62 6.15 -14.69 11.89
CA GLN A 62 5.49 -15.21 10.71
C GLN A 62 4.65 -16.46 10.98
N ARG A 63 3.37 -16.23 11.29
CA ARG A 63 2.33 -17.22 11.04
C ARG A 63 2.44 -17.62 9.55
N PRO A 64 2.34 -18.92 9.21
CA PRO A 64 2.27 -19.33 7.82
C PRO A 64 1.10 -18.60 7.16
N SER A 65 1.36 -17.92 6.04
CA SER A 65 0.33 -17.21 5.28
C SER A 65 -0.73 -18.21 4.83
N LYS A 66 -1.99 -17.92 5.11
CA LYS A 66 -3.12 -18.78 4.77
C LYS A 66 -3.61 -18.51 3.34
N ALA A 67 -3.48 -17.28 2.87
CA ALA A 67 -3.70 -16.95 1.47
C ALA A 67 -2.59 -17.57 0.60
N THR A 68 -2.99 -18.28 -0.45
CA THR A 68 -2.04 -18.98 -1.33
C THR A 68 -1.56 -18.06 -2.44
N VAL A 69 -0.29 -18.15 -2.83
CA VAL A 69 0.24 -17.39 -3.96
C VAL A 69 -0.30 -17.96 -5.27
N VAL A 70 -0.78 -17.11 -6.17
CA VAL A 70 -1.12 -17.46 -7.55
C VAL A 70 -0.21 -16.74 -8.53
N THR A 71 0.01 -17.35 -9.68
CA THR A 71 0.81 -16.82 -10.79
C THR A 71 0.00 -16.85 -12.08
N GLY A 72 0.55 -16.29 -13.16
CA GLY A 72 -0.07 -16.38 -14.48
C GLY A 72 -0.41 -17.79 -14.94
N GLN A 73 0.37 -18.78 -14.53
CA GLN A 73 0.13 -20.19 -14.89
C GLN A 73 -1.09 -20.78 -14.15
N SER A 74 -1.29 -20.39 -12.89
CA SER A 74 -2.38 -20.92 -12.05
C SER A 74 -3.63 -20.04 -12.08
N TRP A 75 -3.57 -18.85 -12.67
CA TRP A 75 -4.64 -17.84 -12.66
C TRP A 75 -5.98 -18.39 -13.15
N ASN A 76 -5.97 -18.99 -14.34
CA ASN A 76 -7.19 -19.49 -14.97
C ASN A 76 -7.86 -20.58 -14.10
N ALA A 77 -7.09 -21.57 -13.64
CA ALA A 77 -7.62 -22.65 -12.81
C ALA A 77 -8.05 -22.19 -11.40
N SER A 78 -7.31 -21.27 -10.79
CA SER A 78 -7.50 -20.90 -9.38
C SER A 78 -8.52 -19.77 -9.19
N VAL A 79 -8.58 -18.83 -10.13
CA VAL A 79 -9.40 -17.61 -10.06
C VAL A 79 -10.58 -17.70 -11.03
N LEU A 80 -10.31 -17.86 -12.33
CA LEU A 80 -11.36 -17.75 -13.35
C LEU A 80 -12.35 -18.92 -13.32
N ASN A 81 -11.84 -20.14 -13.19
CA ASN A 81 -12.67 -21.35 -13.17
C ASN A 81 -13.13 -21.74 -11.75
N SER A 82 -12.96 -20.86 -10.76
CA SER A 82 -13.36 -21.17 -9.39
C SER A 82 -14.88 -21.15 -9.24
N LYS A 83 -15.44 -22.26 -8.74
CA LYS A 83 -16.85 -22.36 -8.34
C LYS A 83 -17.19 -21.55 -7.08
N THR A 84 -16.17 -21.25 -6.28
CA THR A 84 -16.27 -20.45 -5.06
C THR A 84 -15.77 -19.03 -5.38
N PRO A 85 -16.42 -17.97 -4.88
CA PRO A 85 -15.90 -16.61 -5.00
C PRO A 85 -14.44 -16.51 -4.54
N VAL A 86 -13.68 -15.66 -5.20
CA VAL A 86 -12.24 -15.54 -5.02
C VAL A 86 -11.86 -14.11 -4.67
N LEU A 87 -11.04 -13.94 -3.65
CA LEU A 87 -10.44 -12.69 -3.22
C LEU A 87 -8.96 -12.71 -3.57
N VAL A 88 -8.47 -11.77 -4.36
CA VAL A 88 -7.06 -11.68 -4.77
C VAL A 88 -6.45 -10.38 -4.32
N GLU A 89 -5.42 -10.44 -3.47
CA GLU A 89 -4.55 -9.30 -3.15
C GLU A 89 -3.47 -9.16 -4.22
N PHE A 90 -3.43 -8.00 -4.88
CA PHE A 90 -2.30 -7.60 -5.72
C PHE A 90 -1.32 -6.79 -4.87
N TYR A 91 -0.09 -7.29 -4.79
CA TYR A 91 0.97 -6.69 -3.98
C TYR A 91 2.28 -6.58 -4.76
N ALA A 92 3.28 -5.94 -4.15
CA ALA A 92 4.66 -5.97 -4.62
C ALA A 92 5.62 -6.18 -3.44
N SER A 93 6.79 -6.76 -3.69
CA SER A 93 7.73 -7.11 -2.61
C SER A 93 8.33 -5.89 -1.91
N TRP A 94 8.35 -4.74 -2.58
CA TRP A 94 8.83 -3.45 -2.05
C TRP A 94 7.71 -2.64 -1.37
N CYS A 95 6.47 -3.13 -1.38
CA CYS A 95 5.31 -2.43 -0.83
C CYS A 95 5.18 -2.70 0.68
N GLY A 96 5.66 -1.77 1.51
CA GLY A 96 5.49 -1.81 2.96
C GLY A 96 4.03 -1.94 3.42
N PRO A 97 3.10 -1.08 2.95
CA PRO A 97 1.68 -1.15 3.33
C PRO A 97 0.98 -2.47 2.99
N CYS A 98 1.47 -3.21 1.99
CA CYS A 98 0.93 -4.52 1.61
C CYS A 98 1.08 -5.55 2.74
N GLN A 99 2.09 -5.43 3.62
CA GLN A 99 2.24 -6.34 4.77
C GLN A 99 1.05 -6.28 5.73
N MET A 100 0.39 -5.13 5.85
CA MET A 100 -0.81 -4.99 6.68
C MET A 100 -2.01 -5.68 6.01
N VAL A 101 -2.17 -5.48 4.70
CA VAL A 101 -3.25 -6.10 3.92
C VAL A 101 -3.11 -7.62 3.95
N HIS A 102 -1.90 -8.16 3.76
CA HIS A 102 -1.65 -9.60 3.83
C HIS A 102 -2.18 -10.25 5.12
N ARG A 103 -1.98 -9.59 6.27
CA ARG A 103 -2.49 -10.08 7.57
C ARG A 103 -4.02 -10.10 7.61
N VAL A 104 -4.64 -9.05 7.10
CA VAL A 104 -6.11 -8.96 7.01
C VAL A 104 -6.65 -10.05 6.09
N ILE A 105 -6.01 -10.28 4.94
CA ILE A 105 -6.40 -11.31 3.97
C ILE A 105 -6.21 -12.71 4.55
N ASP A 106 -5.15 -12.97 5.32
CA ASP A 106 -4.95 -14.24 6.03
C ASP A 106 -6.03 -14.52 7.07
N GLU A 107 -6.44 -13.50 7.82
CA GLU A 107 -7.56 -13.62 8.77
C GLU A 107 -8.87 -13.91 8.04
N ILE A 108 -9.16 -13.20 6.96
CA ILE A 108 -10.35 -13.43 6.12
C ILE A 108 -10.32 -14.85 5.52
N ALA A 109 -9.16 -15.30 5.04
CA ALA A 109 -8.98 -16.66 4.52
C ALA A 109 -9.29 -17.73 5.58
N ALA A 110 -9.11 -17.41 6.87
CA ALA A 110 -9.49 -18.29 7.96
C ALA A 110 -10.99 -18.27 8.25
N GLU A 111 -11.58 -17.09 8.36
CA GLU A 111 -12.99 -16.91 8.73
C GLU A 111 -13.96 -17.34 7.61
N TYR A 112 -13.55 -17.12 6.36
CA TYR A 112 -14.35 -17.43 5.16
C TYR A 112 -13.95 -18.73 4.49
N ALA A 113 -13.20 -19.60 5.17
CA ALA A 113 -12.79 -20.90 4.65
C ALA A 113 -14.02 -21.68 4.12
N GLY A 114 -13.95 -22.10 2.86
CA GLY A 114 -15.04 -22.80 2.16
C GLY A 114 -16.11 -21.89 1.53
N LYS A 115 -16.21 -20.62 1.94
CA LYS A 115 -17.12 -19.62 1.34
C LYS A 115 -16.43 -18.72 0.32
N VAL A 116 -15.18 -18.35 0.59
CA VAL A 116 -14.31 -17.55 -0.30
C VAL A 116 -12.93 -18.17 -0.33
N LYS A 117 -12.29 -18.19 -1.50
CA LYS A 117 -10.87 -18.54 -1.63
C LYS A 117 -10.04 -17.27 -1.66
N CYS A 118 -8.97 -17.20 -0.88
CA CYS A 118 -8.10 -16.04 -0.83
C CYS A 118 -6.74 -16.37 -1.45
N TYR A 119 -6.29 -15.52 -2.34
CA TYR A 119 -4.98 -15.61 -2.98
C TYR A 119 -4.25 -14.28 -2.95
N VAL A 120 -2.94 -14.35 -3.20
CA VAL A 120 -2.11 -13.18 -3.44
C VAL A 120 -1.38 -13.31 -4.76
N LEU A 121 -1.21 -12.20 -5.47
CA LEU A 121 -0.50 -12.12 -6.73
C LEU A 121 0.51 -10.97 -6.67
N ASN A 122 1.74 -11.24 -7.10
CA ASN A 122 2.78 -10.21 -7.18
C ASN A 122 2.68 -9.48 -8.52
N ALA A 123 2.28 -8.21 -8.49
CA ALA A 123 2.05 -7.40 -9.68
C ALA A 123 3.30 -7.25 -10.57
N ASP A 124 4.50 -7.20 -9.96
CA ASP A 124 5.77 -7.09 -10.72
C ASP A 124 6.12 -8.39 -11.47
N LYS A 125 5.58 -9.53 -11.04
CA LYS A 125 5.88 -10.85 -11.63
C LYS A 125 4.89 -11.25 -12.71
N ASP A 126 3.65 -10.76 -12.62
CA ASP A 126 2.59 -11.07 -13.57
C ASP A 126 2.02 -9.77 -14.19
N PRO A 127 2.81 -9.03 -14.99
CA PRO A 127 2.39 -7.74 -15.55
C PRO A 127 1.21 -7.86 -16.52
N ARG A 128 1.08 -8.99 -17.24
CA ARG A 128 -0.06 -9.21 -18.15
C ARG A 128 -1.41 -9.23 -17.42
N ILE A 129 -1.48 -9.93 -16.28
CA ILE A 129 -2.70 -9.97 -15.45
C ILE A 129 -2.95 -8.60 -14.82
N THR A 130 -1.88 -7.97 -14.35
CA THR A 130 -1.92 -6.63 -13.74
C THR A 130 -2.49 -5.60 -14.72
N GLU A 131 -2.05 -5.62 -15.99
CA GLU A 131 -2.56 -4.78 -17.07
C GLU A 131 -4.03 -5.10 -17.42
N GLU A 132 -4.38 -6.39 -17.54
CA GLU A 132 -5.74 -6.84 -17.88
C GLU A 132 -6.80 -6.31 -16.91
N TYR A 133 -6.47 -6.22 -15.62
CA TYR A 133 -7.40 -5.75 -14.58
C TYR A 133 -7.23 -4.27 -14.17
N ASP A 134 -6.43 -3.51 -14.94
CA ASP A 134 -6.13 -2.08 -14.74
C ASP A 134 -5.53 -1.79 -13.34
N ILE A 135 -4.61 -2.65 -12.89
CA ILE A 135 -3.97 -2.53 -11.58
C ILE A 135 -2.79 -1.55 -11.68
N LYS A 136 -3.08 -0.27 -11.41
CA LYS A 136 -2.10 0.83 -11.52
C LYS A 136 -1.26 1.06 -10.26
N ALA A 137 -1.72 0.59 -9.12
CA ALA A 137 -1.06 0.77 -7.83
C ALA A 137 -1.42 -0.37 -6.88
N VAL A 138 -0.49 -0.67 -5.95
CA VAL A 138 -0.65 -1.66 -4.89
C VAL A 138 -0.57 -1.00 -3.52
N PRO A 139 -1.23 -1.54 -2.48
CA PRO A 139 -2.07 -2.74 -2.51
C PRO A 139 -3.46 -2.46 -3.13
N ILE A 140 -4.00 -3.46 -3.80
CA ILE A 140 -5.41 -3.51 -4.21
C ILE A 140 -5.91 -4.93 -4.08
N VAL A 141 -7.13 -5.10 -3.59
CA VAL A 141 -7.77 -6.41 -3.43
C VAL A 141 -8.98 -6.48 -4.34
N VAL A 142 -9.06 -7.52 -5.16
CA VAL A 142 -10.12 -7.69 -6.16
C VAL A 142 -10.92 -8.95 -5.87
N LEU A 143 -12.24 -8.83 -5.93
CA LEU A 143 -13.17 -9.95 -5.80
C LEU A 143 -13.62 -10.44 -7.17
N PHE A 144 -13.58 -11.76 -7.32
CA PHE A 144 -14.04 -12.48 -8.50
C PHE A 144 -15.16 -13.44 -8.13
N LYS A 145 -16.17 -13.56 -8.99
CA LYS A 145 -17.22 -14.57 -8.89
C LYS A 145 -17.56 -15.04 -10.30
N ASN A 146 -17.64 -16.35 -10.50
CA ASN A 146 -17.89 -16.97 -11.81
C ASN A 146 -16.90 -16.50 -12.89
N GLY A 147 -15.66 -16.22 -12.50
CA GLY A 147 -14.60 -15.75 -13.40
C GLY A 147 -14.67 -14.26 -13.76
N GLU A 148 -15.65 -13.52 -13.27
CA GLU A 148 -15.78 -12.08 -13.51
C GLU A 148 -15.31 -11.25 -12.32
N LYS A 149 -14.69 -10.09 -12.61
CA LYS A 149 -14.35 -9.08 -11.59
C LYS A 149 -15.62 -8.39 -11.10
N CYS A 150 -15.93 -8.52 -9.81
CA CYS A 150 -17.15 -7.96 -9.22
C CYS A 150 -16.91 -6.63 -8.51
N GLU A 151 -15.90 -6.57 -7.64
CA GLU A 151 -15.62 -5.41 -6.81
C GLU A 151 -14.11 -5.33 -6.50
N SER A 152 -13.61 -4.15 -6.15
CA SER A 152 -12.23 -3.95 -5.71
C SER A 152 -12.14 -2.98 -4.54
N VAL A 153 -11.25 -3.27 -3.60
CA VAL A 153 -10.88 -2.40 -2.48
C VAL A 153 -9.44 -1.92 -2.71
N VAL A 154 -9.27 -0.61 -2.86
CA VAL A 154 -7.98 0.02 -3.17
C VAL A 154 -7.30 0.50 -1.89
N GLY A 155 -6.01 0.25 -1.78
CA GLY A 155 -5.18 0.70 -0.66
C GLY A 155 -5.29 -0.17 0.59
N THR A 156 -4.69 0.32 1.67
CA THR A 156 -4.69 -0.34 2.98
C THR A 156 -5.93 0.09 3.75
N MET A 157 -6.93 -0.77 3.81
CA MET A 157 -8.21 -0.49 4.48
C MET A 157 -8.39 -1.35 5.75
N PRO A 158 -9.25 -0.94 6.70
CA PRO A 158 -9.71 -1.81 7.77
C PRO A 158 -10.41 -3.07 7.25
N LYS A 159 -10.39 -4.16 8.05
CA LYS A 159 -10.92 -5.47 7.68
C LYS A 159 -12.39 -5.42 7.23
N GLU A 160 -13.16 -4.55 7.84
CA GLU A 160 -14.59 -4.37 7.63
C GLU A 160 -14.91 -3.98 6.17
N PHE A 161 -14.00 -3.28 5.49
CA PHE A 161 -14.18 -2.91 4.09
C PHE A 161 -14.14 -4.14 3.16
N TYR A 162 -13.17 -5.04 3.38
CA TYR A 162 -13.06 -6.27 2.61
C TYR A 162 -14.23 -7.22 2.92
N VAL A 163 -14.60 -7.34 4.20
CA VAL A 163 -15.77 -8.13 4.63
C VAL A 163 -17.05 -7.60 3.98
N ALA A 164 -17.28 -6.28 3.98
CA ALA A 164 -18.45 -5.70 3.36
C ALA A 164 -18.51 -5.97 1.84
N ALA A 165 -17.37 -5.92 1.14
CA ALA A 165 -17.29 -6.27 -0.28
C ALA A 165 -17.60 -7.76 -0.51
N ILE A 166 -17.07 -8.65 0.34
CA ILE A 166 -17.36 -10.09 0.30
C ILE A 166 -18.85 -10.34 0.47
N GLU A 167 -19.48 -9.77 1.50
CA GLU A 167 -20.91 -9.98 1.77
C GLU A 167 -21.78 -9.45 0.62
N ARG A 168 -21.44 -8.32 0.01
CA ARG A 168 -22.12 -7.84 -1.21
C ARG A 168 -22.06 -8.87 -2.34
N VAL A 169 -20.88 -9.41 -2.63
CA VAL A 169 -20.67 -10.42 -3.69
C VAL A 169 -21.35 -11.76 -3.36
N LEU A 170 -21.44 -12.14 -2.08
CA LEU A 170 -22.18 -13.33 -1.66
C LEU A 170 -23.70 -13.14 -1.76
N SER A 171 -24.21 -11.94 -1.46
CA SER A 171 -25.64 -11.62 -1.50
C SER A 171 -26.21 -11.44 -2.92
N SER A 172 -25.39 -11.11 -3.91
CA SER A 172 -25.81 -10.88 -5.31
C SER A 172 -26.26 -12.14 -6.09
N SER A 173 -26.49 -13.27 -5.40
CA SER A 173 -26.80 -14.58 -6.00
C SER A 173 -28.30 -14.85 -6.25
N SER A 174 -29.16 -13.84 -6.17
CA SER A 174 -30.62 -14.05 -6.05
C SER A 174 -31.43 -13.53 -7.26
N SER A 175 -30.91 -13.60 -8.48
CA SER A 175 -31.69 -13.24 -9.68
C SER A 175 -31.38 -14.15 -10.85
#